data_AF-A0A522E617-F1
#
_entry.id   AF-A0A522E617-F1
#
_cell.length_a   1.000
_cell.length_b   1.000
_cell.length_c   1.000
_cell.angle_alpha   90.00
_cell.angle_beta   90.00
_cell.angle_gamma   90.00
#
_symmetry.space_group_name_H-M   'P 1'
#
loop_
_entity.id
_entity.type
_entity.pdbx_description
1 polymer ?
#
loop_
_entity_poly.entity_id
_entity_poly.type
_entity_poly.pdbx_seq_one_letter_code
_entity_poly.pdbx_strand_id
1 'polypeptide(L)'
;MQDKEVIKLLQNLKDDPAMGGAFDFQKSWSTFAHRYGFNPEIQEPRYTFRDYVETYLWQFTHSMLRPMAAVMAVFVFAVAGSVSVVGAAGQALPGDQLYAVKIGVEKVQLALAVDAQARSQLRVEFASRRLDEMVQLAAQVNSSESASVQLAANRFKTEVTNIQQELSGEGQTEFAKTVGRKVEVYSSTVTSSSADLPEEVLGEVEEILEETKDQAVEVIITAHEASQDEDSSDELDEALDAEIQNVMTLYGDTASEAVATAQALREEGLYRRAFQVLKDFTFEAELQE
;
A
#
# COMPACT_ATOMS: atom_id res chain seq x y z
N MET A 1 -39.20 -41.33 22.19
CA MET A 1 -40.25 -42.23 22.75
C MET A 1 -39.82 -43.71 22.79
N GLN A 2 -38.64 -44.12 22.29
CA GLN A 2 -38.24 -45.54 22.18
C GLN A 2 -37.55 -46.14 23.42
N ASP A 3 -36.99 -45.33 24.33
CA ASP A 3 -36.18 -45.88 25.43
C ASP A 3 -36.98 -46.62 26.50
N LYS A 4 -38.22 -46.17 26.78
CA LYS A 4 -39.03 -46.77 27.86
C LYS A 4 -39.55 -48.17 27.52
N GLU A 5 -39.86 -48.43 26.25
CA GLU A 5 -40.32 -49.75 25.81
C GLU A 5 -39.18 -50.76 25.80
N VAL A 6 -38.00 -50.35 25.34
CA VAL A 6 -36.79 -51.17 25.37
C VAL A 6 -36.43 -51.55 26.81
N ILE A 7 -36.47 -50.60 27.75
CA ILE A 7 -36.22 -50.87 29.17
C ILE A 7 -37.23 -51.88 29.74
N LYS A 8 -38.51 -51.78 29.36
CA LYS A 8 -39.56 -52.72 29.80
C LYS A 8 -39.35 -54.13 29.24
N LEU A 9 -38.95 -54.23 27.97
CA LEU A 9 -38.66 -55.49 27.30
C LEU A 9 -37.46 -56.19 27.95
N LEU A 10 -36.40 -55.43 28.26
CA LEU A 10 -35.21 -55.94 28.96
C LEU A 10 -35.51 -56.40 30.38
N GLN A 11 -36.41 -55.70 31.09
CA GLN A 11 -36.84 -56.11 32.44
C GLN A 11 -37.62 -57.43 32.42
N ASN A 12 -38.54 -57.61 31.47
CA ASN A 12 -39.28 -58.87 31.35
C ASN A 12 -38.38 -60.04 30.91
N LEU A 13 -37.38 -59.79 30.06
CA LEU A 13 -36.46 -60.81 29.58
C LEU A 13 -35.50 -61.31 30.67
N LYS A 14 -35.16 -60.45 31.64
CA LYS A 14 -34.29 -60.76 32.78
C LYS A 14 -34.84 -61.88 33.67
N ASP A 15 -36.15 -61.96 33.77
CA ASP A 15 -36.86 -62.89 34.66
C ASP A 15 -37.43 -64.11 33.91
N ASP A 16 -37.05 -64.31 32.63
CA ASP A 16 -37.51 -65.44 31.83
C ASP A 16 -36.87 -66.76 32.31
N PRO A 17 -37.66 -67.80 32.65
CA PRO A 17 -37.17 -69.08 33.12
C PRO A 17 -36.26 -69.82 32.11
N ALA A 18 -36.43 -69.58 30.81
CA ALA A 18 -35.61 -70.21 29.78
C ALA A 18 -34.15 -69.71 29.79
N MET A 19 -33.91 -68.53 30.37
CA MET A 19 -32.58 -67.94 30.57
C MET A 19 -31.97 -68.24 31.95
N GLY A 20 -32.61 -69.10 32.74
CA GLY A 20 -32.10 -69.56 34.04
C GLY A 20 -32.62 -68.79 35.27
N GLY A 21 -33.48 -67.80 35.08
CA GLY A 21 -34.04 -66.97 36.17
C GLY A 21 -33.01 -66.05 36.84
N ALA A 22 -33.33 -64.76 36.95
CA ALA A 22 -32.43 -63.72 37.48
C ALA A 22 -31.12 -63.55 36.66
N PHE A 23 -31.24 -63.57 35.34
CA PHE A 23 -30.12 -63.38 34.42
C PHE A 23 -29.52 -61.96 34.57
N ASP A 24 -28.28 -61.87 35.07
CA ASP A 24 -27.56 -60.61 35.19
C ASP A 24 -26.73 -60.36 33.93
N PHE A 25 -27.34 -59.70 32.95
CA PHE A 25 -26.70 -59.37 31.66
C PHE A 25 -25.37 -58.62 31.86
N GLN A 26 -25.28 -57.73 32.86
CA GLN A 26 -24.09 -56.93 33.09
C GLN A 26 -22.90 -57.80 33.53
N LYS A 27 -23.14 -58.79 34.42
CA LYS A 27 -22.12 -59.77 34.82
C LYS A 27 -21.79 -60.78 33.72
N SER A 28 -22.79 -61.20 32.96
CA SER A 28 -22.59 -62.17 31.88
C SER A 28 -21.81 -61.55 30.72
N TRP A 29 -22.11 -60.28 30.38
CA TRP A 29 -21.42 -59.51 29.36
C TRP A 29 -19.95 -59.24 29.71
N SER A 30 -19.64 -58.86 30.96
CA SER A 30 -18.23 -58.65 31.36
C SER A 30 -17.41 -59.94 31.27
N THR A 31 -18.01 -61.08 31.65
CA THR A 31 -17.39 -62.41 31.57
C THR A 31 -17.19 -62.85 30.12
N PHE A 32 -18.19 -62.63 29.26
CA PHE A 32 -18.11 -62.89 27.82
C PHE A 32 -17.03 -62.03 27.15
N ALA A 33 -17.02 -60.73 27.45
CA ALA A 33 -16.08 -59.77 26.90
C ALA A 33 -14.63 -60.20 27.20
N HIS A 34 -14.32 -60.50 28.46
CA HIS A 34 -13.00 -61.02 28.85
C HIS A 34 -12.64 -62.35 28.17
N ARG A 35 -13.60 -63.28 28.02
CA ARG A 35 -13.35 -64.59 27.39
C ARG A 35 -13.01 -64.50 25.90
N TYR A 36 -13.58 -63.52 25.18
CA TYR A 36 -13.36 -63.33 23.75
C TYR A 36 -12.41 -62.16 23.43
N GLY A 37 -11.70 -61.62 24.42
CA GLY A 37 -10.69 -60.58 24.24
C GLY A 37 -11.25 -59.17 24.04
N PHE A 38 -12.54 -58.95 24.25
CA PHE A 38 -13.12 -57.61 24.33
C PHE A 38 -12.79 -57.03 25.71
N ASN A 39 -11.94 -56.01 25.77
CA ASN A 39 -11.64 -55.33 27.02
C ASN A 39 -12.81 -54.38 27.36
N PRO A 40 -13.62 -54.64 28.41
CA PRO A 40 -14.77 -53.80 28.77
C PRO A 40 -14.35 -52.44 29.36
N GLU A 41 -13.06 -52.25 29.65
CA GLU A 41 -12.48 -50.95 30.00
C GLU A 41 -12.25 -50.11 28.73
N ILE A 42 -13.32 -49.72 28.05
CA ILE A 42 -13.26 -48.53 27.22
C ILE A 42 -13.20 -47.37 28.21
N GLN A 43 -11.99 -46.89 28.50
CA GLN A 43 -11.83 -45.61 29.19
C GLN A 43 -12.62 -44.58 28.39
N GLU A 44 -13.70 -44.03 28.95
CA GLU A 44 -14.40 -42.91 28.34
C GLU A 44 -13.34 -41.84 28.04
N PRO A 45 -13.13 -41.44 26.78
CA PRO A 45 -12.14 -40.43 26.48
C PRO A 45 -12.53 -39.19 27.28
N ARG A 46 -11.69 -38.82 28.26
CA ARG A 46 -11.86 -37.60 29.03
C ARG A 46 -11.56 -36.45 28.10
N TYR A 47 -12.58 -35.99 27.39
CA TYR A 47 -12.49 -34.80 26.58
C TYR A 47 -12.14 -33.62 27.48
N THR A 48 -10.97 -33.02 27.21
CA THR A 48 -10.52 -31.82 27.89
C THR A 48 -11.19 -30.62 27.22
N PHE A 49 -11.36 -29.49 27.92
CA PHE A 49 -11.91 -28.26 27.32
C PHE A 49 -11.20 -27.88 26.00
N ARG A 50 -9.90 -28.17 25.91
CA ARG A 50 -9.09 -28.02 24.70
C ARG A 50 -9.61 -28.84 23.50
N ASP A 51 -10.06 -30.07 23.71
CA ASP A 51 -10.52 -30.95 22.63
C ASP A 51 -11.83 -30.46 22.01
N TYR A 52 -12.70 -29.86 22.83
CA TYR A 52 -13.93 -29.20 22.34
C TYR A 52 -13.61 -27.94 21.54
N VAL A 53 -12.66 -27.12 22.01
CA VAL A 53 -12.23 -25.91 21.31
C VAL A 53 -11.54 -26.26 19.99
N GLU A 54 -10.67 -27.26 19.98
CA GLU A 54 -9.95 -27.71 18.78
C GLU A 54 -10.90 -28.32 17.75
N THR A 55 -11.89 -29.10 18.17
CA THR A 55 -12.93 -29.64 17.29
C THR A 55 -13.82 -28.53 16.72
N TYR A 56 -14.21 -27.56 17.54
CA TYR A 56 -15.03 -26.43 17.10
C TYR A 56 -14.29 -25.53 16.10
N LEU A 57 -13.01 -25.25 16.35
CA LEU A 57 -12.16 -24.50 15.43
C LEU A 57 -11.89 -25.28 14.14
N TRP A 58 -11.69 -26.60 14.20
CA TRP A 58 -11.50 -27.45 13.02
C TRP A 58 -12.75 -27.51 12.13
N GLN A 59 -13.94 -27.65 12.74
CA GLN A 59 -15.22 -27.62 12.01
C GLN A 59 -15.54 -26.25 11.42
N PHE A 60 -15.27 -25.17 12.17
CA PHE A 60 -15.45 -23.80 11.71
C PHE A 60 -14.54 -23.47 10.52
N THR A 61 -13.24 -23.79 10.63
CA THR A 61 -12.28 -23.53 9.55
C THR A 61 -12.61 -24.35 8.29
N HIS A 62 -12.88 -25.66 8.39
CA HIS A 62 -13.10 -26.48 7.20
C HIS A 62 -14.49 -26.30 6.56
N SER A 63 -15.53 -25.91 7.32
CA SER A 63 -16.88 -25.68 6.77
C SER A 63 -17.12 -24.25 6.27
N MET A 64 -16.49 -23.23 6.86
CA MET A 64 -16.66 -21.84 6.40
C MET A 64 -15.62 -21.39 5.36
N LEU A 65 -14.37 -21.85 5.43
CA LEU A 65 -13.32 -21.34 4.52
C LEU A 65 -13.54 -21.74 3.05
N ARG A 66 -14.13 -22.92 2.79
CA ARG A 66 -14.37 -23.42 1.42
C ARG A 66 -15.40 -22.61 0.63
N PRO A 67 -16.63 -22.38 1.11
CA PRO A 67 -17.59 -21.54 0.40
C PRO A 67 -17.15 -20.08 0.35
N MET A 68 -16.48 -19.57 1.39
CA MET A 68 -16.01 -18.19 1.42
C MET A 68 -14.87 -17.94 0.43
N ALA A 69 -13.92 -18.88 0.29
CA ALA A 69 -12.90 -18.83 -0.75
C ALA A 69 -13.49 -18.92 -2.16
N ALA A 70 -14.53 -19.74 -2.37
CA ALA A 70 -15.23 -19.82 -3.66
C ALA A 70 -15.99 -18.54 -3.99
N VAL A 71 -16.68 -17.93 -3.02
CA VAL A 71 -17.35 -16.63 -3.19
C VAL A 71 -16.35 -15.52 -3.46
N MET A 72 -15.23 -15.50 -2.73
CA MET A 72 -14.13 -14.55 -2.98
C MET A 72 -13.50 -14.78 -4.34
N ALA A 73 -13.30 -16.02 -4.78
CA ALA A 73 -12.79 -16.32 -6.11
C ALA A 73 -13.77 -15.84 -7.19
N VAL A 74 -15.08 -16.11 -7.04
CA VAL A 74 -16.11 -15.63 -7.97
C VAL A 74 -16.19 -14.11 -7.97
N PHE A 75 -16.07 -13.46 -6.82
CA PHE A 75 -16.02 -12.01 -6.71
C PHE A 75 -14.78 -11.43 -7.40
N VAL A 76 -13.60 -12.00 -7.14
CA VAL A 76 -12.35 -11.63 -7.81
C VAL A 76 -12.45 -11.87 -9.31
N PHE A 77 -13.03 -12.98 -9.78
CA PHE A 77 -13.23 -13.25 -11.20
C PHE A 77 -14.30 -12.34 -11.84
N ALA A 78 -15.33 -11.92 -11.11
CA ALA A 78 -16.33 -10.98 -11.61
C ALA A 78 -15.75 -9.56 -11.72
N VAL A 79 -14.95 -9.13 -10.75
CA VAL A 79 -14.25 -7.84 -10.76
C VAL A 79 -13.08 -7.83 -11.77
N ALA A 80 -12.27 -8.89 -11.80
CA ALA A 80 -11.15 -9.00 -12.74
C ALA A 80 -11.60 -9.32 -14.18
N GLY A 81 -12.72 -10.02 -14.35
CA GLY A 81 -13.30 -10.37 -15.65
C GLY A 81 -14.06 -9.22 -16.31
N SER A 82 -14.43 -8.19 -15.55
CA SER A 82 -14.94 -6.94 -16.11
C SER A 82 -13.78 -6.00 -16.43
N VAL A 83 -13.21 -6.15 -17.63
CA VAL A 83 -12.18 -5.24 -18.20
C VAL A 83 -12.59 -3.77 -18.05
N SER A 84 -13.89 -3.49 -18.04
CA SER A 84 -14.49 -2.18 -17.78
C SER A 84 -14.29 -1.65 -16.36
N VAL A 85 -14.37 -2.48 -15.31
CA VAL A 85 -14.25 -2.02 -13.91
C VAL A 85 -12.80 -1.75 -13.56
N VAL A 86 -11.85 -2.59 -13.99
CA VAL A 86 -10.41 -2.34 -13.78
C VAL A 86 -9.94 -1.14 -14.59
N GLY A 87 -10.39 -1.00 -15.85
CA GLY A 87 -10.10 0.18 -16.67
C GLY A 87 -10.67 1.48 -16.10
N ALA A 88 -11.91 1.45 -15.61
CA ALA A 88 -12.53 2.60 -14.94
C ALA A 88 -11.86 2.90 -13.58
N ALA A 89 -11.47 1.88 -12.81
CA ALA A 89 -10.72 2.07 -11.58
C ALA A 89 -9.36 2.72 -11.84
N GLY A 90 -8.71 2.43 -12.98
CA GLY A 90 -7.47 3.09 -13.38
C GLY A 90 -7.58 4.62 -13.53
N GLN A 91 -8.77 5.11 -13.87
CA GLN A 91 -9.06 6.55 -14.01
C GLN A 91 -9.66 7.17 -12.74
N ALA A 92 -9.99 6.37 -11.73
CA ALA A 92 -10.63 6.85 -10.50
C ALA A 92 -9.70 7.81 -9.74
N LEU A 93 -10.20 8.98 -9.35
CA LEU A 93 -9.48 9.95 -8.55
C LEU A 93 -9.68 9.67 -7.05
N PRO A 94 -8.79 10.18 -6.19
CA PRO A 94 -9.04 10.22 -4.75
C PRO A 94 -10.44 10.78 -4.45
N GLY A 95 -11.22 10.07 -3.65
CA GLY A 95 -12.64 10.39 -3.38
C GLY A 95 -13.65 9.58 -4.21
N ASP A 96 -13.23 9.00 -5.33
CA ASP A 96 -14.09 8.14 -6.15
C ASP A 96 -14.32 6.76 -5.50
N GLN A 97 -15.50 6.17 -5.77
CA GLN A 97 -15.88 4.86 -5.24
C GLN A 97 -14.90 3.74 -5.63
N LEU A 98 -14.34 3.80 -6.84
CA LEU A 98 -13.41 2.78 -7.36
C LEU A 98 -11.94 3.06 -6.98
N TYR A 99 -11.63 4.15 -6.28
CA TYR A 99 -10.26 4.47 -5.89
C TYR A 99 -9.67 3.41 -4.96
N ALA A 100 -10.45 2.89 -4.02
CA ALA A 100 -10.02 1.79 -3.16
C ALA A 100 -9.63 0.52 -3.95
N VAL A 101 -10.31 0.28 -5.09
CA VAL A 101 -9.97 -0.83 -5.99
C VAL A 101 -8.65 -0.55 -6.71
N LYS A 102 -8.44 0.67 -7.23
CA LYS A 102 -7.15 1.10 -7.80
C LYS A 102 -5.99 0.81 -6.84
N ILE A 103 -6.10 1.29 -5.60
CA ILE A 103 -5.08 1.07 -4.57
C ILE A 103 -4.90 -0.42 -4.25
N GLY A 104 -5.98 -1.20 -4.25
CA GLY A 104 -5.90 -2.65 -4.08
C GLY A 104 -5.07 -3.33 -5.18
N VAL A 105 -5.29 -2.95 -6.44
CA VAL A 105 -4.55 -3.45 -7.59
C VAL A 105 -3.07 -3.05 -7.50
N GLU A 106 -2.78 -1.79 -7.18
CA GLU A 106 -1.41 -1.28 -7.00
C GLU A 106 -0.63 -2.07 -5.93
N LYS A 107 -1.27 -2.38 -4.80
CA LYS A 107 -0.65 -3.21 -3.75
C LYS A 107 -0.35 -4.64 -4.20
N VAL A 108 -1.23 -5.24 -5.01
CA VAL A 108 -1.00 -6.57 -5.58
C VAL A 108 0.16 -6.54 -6.56
N GLN A 109 0.26 -5.50 -7.40
CA GLN A 109 1.39 -5.32 -8.31
C GLN A 109 2.72 -5.23 -7.53
N LEU A 110 2.77 -4.43 -6.46
CA LEU A 110 3.96 -4.34 -5.60
C LEU A 110 4.29 -5.66 -4.90
N ALA A 111 3.28 -6.40 -4.43
CA ALA A 111 3.51 -7.70 -3.78
C ALA A 111 4.03 -8.78 -4.74
N LEU A 112 3.71 -8.67 -6.03
CA LEU A 112 4.19 -9.57 -7.08
C LEU A 112 5.57 -9.15 -7.63
N ALA A 113 6.01 -7.91 -7.40
CA ALA A 113 7.32 -7.42 -7.78
C ALA A 113 8.39 -7.92 -6.79
N VAL A 114 8.98 -9.07 -7.09
CA VAL A 114 10.01 -9.72 -6.26
C VAL A 114 11.37 -9.01 -6.35
N ASP A 115 11.66 -8.41 -7.50
CA ASP A 115 12.92 -7.70 -7.76
C ASP A 115 12.86 -6.25 -7.23
N ALA A 116 13.96 -5.78 -6.64
CA ALA A 116 14.03 -4.45 -6.04
C ALA A 116 13.94 -3.32 -7.07
N GLN A 117 14.52 -3.49 -8.25
CA GLN A 117 14.44 -2.53 -9.35
C GLN A 117 13.01 -2.47 -9.90
N ALA A 118 12.39 -3.63 -10.13
CA ALA A 118 10.99 -3.69 -10.59
C ALA A 118 10.01 -3.08 -9.56
N ARG A 119 10.23 -3.33 -8.26
CA ARG A 119 9.41 -2.75 -7.20
C ARG A 119 9.59 -1.22 -7.14
N SER A 120 10.81 -0.75 -7.28
CA SER A 120 11.08 0.69 -7.32
C SER A 120 10.41 1.35 -8.52
N GLN A 121 10.53 0.80 -9.73
CA GLN A 121 9.89 1.32 -10.94
C GLN A 121 8.37 1.47 -10.77
N LEU A 122 7.71 0.48 -10.16
CA LEU A 122 6.27 0.58 -9.84
C LEU A 122 5.96 1.72 -8.88
N ARG A 123 6.81 1.95 -7.88
CA ARG A 123 6.62 3.09 -6.96
C ARG A 123 6.81 4.42 -7.66
N VAL A 124 7.80 4.55 -8.55
CA VAL A 124 7.96 5.73 -9.42
C VAL A 124 6.68 5.98 -10.20
N GLU A 125 6.13 4.95 -10.82
CA GLU A 125 4.88 5.04 -11.59
C GLU A 125 3.70 5.48 -10.72
N PHE A 126 3.59 4.94 -9.51
CA PHE A 126 2.52 5.31 -8.58
C PHE A 126 2.67 6.73 -8.05
N ALA A 127 3.89 7.16 -7.70
CA ALA A 127 4.18 8.53 -7.30
C ALA A 127 3.82 9.51 -8.43
N SER A 128 4.29 9.23 -9.65
CA SER A 128 3.93 9.97 -10.86
C SER A 128 2.41 10.07 -11.06
N ARG A 129 1.68 8.96 -10.85
CA ARG A 129 0.23 8.92 -10.96
C ARG A 129 -0.45 9.78 -9.89
N ARG A 130 0.07 9.81 -8.65
CA ARG A 130 -0.48 10.68 -7.60
C ARG A 130 -0.34 12.17 -7.98
N LEU A 131 0.77 12.57 -8.60
CA LEU A 131 0.92 13.92 -9.15
C LEU A 131 -0.11 14.20 -10.26
N ASP A 132 -0.32 13.26 -11.19
CA ASP A 132 -1.34 13.43 -12.24
C ASP A 132 -2.76 13.52 -11.67
N GLU A 133 -3.05 12.79 -10.60
CA GLU A 133 -4.32 12.88 -9.88
C GLU A 133 -4.47 14.25 -9.21
N MET A 134 -3.39 14.79 -8.62
CA MET A 134 -3.38 16.16 -8.12
C MET A 134 -3.67 17.17 -9.24
N VAL A 135 -2.98 17.08 -10.39
CA VAL A 135 -3.20 17.96 -11.56
C VAL A 135 -4.69 17.96 -11.96
N GLN A 136 -5.26 16.76 -12.06
CA GLN A 136 -6.65 16.58 -12.49
C GLN A 136 -7.65 17.10 -11.45
N LEU A 137 -7.36 16.94 -10.15
CA LEU A 137 -8.18 17.48 -9.08
C LEU A 137 -8.09 19.02 -9.02
N ALA A 138 -6.91 19.59 -9.21
CA ALA A 138 -6.73 21.05 -9.26
C ALA A 138 -7.45 21.68 -10.47
N ALA A 139 -7.51 20.97 -11.61
CA ALA A 139 -8.26 21.40 -12.79
C ALA A 139 -9.80 21.29 -12.61
N GLN A 140 -10.27 20.55 -11.60
CA GLN A 140 -11.69 20.43 -11.27
C GLN A 140 -12.08 21.53 -10.28
N VAL A 141 -12.83 22.52 -10.76
CA VAL A 141 -13.21 23.81 -10.12
C VAL A 141 -14.11 23.66 -8.87
N ASN A 142 -14.18 22.49 -8.22
CA ASN A 142 -15.10 22.25 -7.11
C ASN A 142 -14.39 22.23 -5.74
N SER A 143 -14.71 23.23 -4.93
CA SER A 143 -14.26 23.45 -3.55
C SER A 143 -14.54 22.31 -2.53
N SER A 144 -15.18 21.21 -2.95
CA SER A 144 -15.44 20.02 -2.10
C SER A 144 -14.30 18.98 -2.14
N GLU A 145 -13.27 19.17 -2.96
CA GLU A 145 -12.25 18.15 -3.25
C GLU A 145 -10.90 18.39 -2.54
N SER A 146 -10.82 19.36 -1.63
CA SER A 146 -9.61 19.61 -0.82
C SER A 146 -9.10 18.35 -0.11
N ALA A 147 -10.01 17.52 0.45
CA ALA A 147 -9.65 16.26 1.08
C ALA A 147 -9.06 15.23 0.09
N SER A 148 -9.50 15.26 -1.17
CA SER A 148 -8.98 14.40 -2.24
C SER A 148 -7.58 14.84 -2.66
N VAL A 149 -7.33 16.15 -2.76
CA VAL A 149 -6.00 16.71 -3.05
C VAL A 149 -5.02 16.36 -1.92
N GLN A 150 -5.41 16.56 -0.66
CA GLN A 150 -4.60 16.18 0.49
C GLN A 150 -4.32 14.68 0.53
N LEU A 151 -5.30 13.85 0.20
CA LEU A 151 -5.09 12.40 0.12
C LEU A 151 -4.08 12.03 -0.98
N ALA A 152 -4.13 12.69 -2.13
CA ALA A 152 -3.17 12.49 -3.22
C ALA A 152 -1.76 12.91 -2.79
N ALA A 153 -1.61 14.09 -2.19
CA ALA A 153 -0.33 14.63 -1.72
C ALA A 153 0.31 13.75 -0.63
N ASN A 154 -0.45 13.35 0.38
CA ASN A 154 0.03 12.46 1.44
C ASN A 154 0.48 11.09 0.89
N ARG A 155 -0.24 10.57 -0.10
CA ARG A 155 0.12 9.32 -0.78
C ARG A 155 1.39 9.47 -1.59
N PHE A 156 1.52 10.59 -2.31
CA PHE A 156 2.73 10.92 -3.03
C PHE A 156 3.94 10.98 -2.09
N LYS A 157 3.84 11.74 -0.98
CA LYS A 157 4.88 11.79 0.06
C LYS A 157 5.26 10.41 0.60
N THR A 158 4.28 9.53 0.80
CA THR A 158 4.53 8.15 1.23
C THR A 158 5.32 7.36 0.18
N GLU A 159 4.98 7.48 -1.11
CA GLU A 159 5.74 6.80 -2.16
C GLU A 159 7.15 7.36 -2.29
N VAL A 160 7.34 8.68 -2.23
CA VAL A 160 8.67 9.31 -2.25
C VAL A 160 9.57 8.79 -1.12
N THR A 161 9.07 8.75 0.12
CA THR A 161 9.81 8.20 1.26
C THR A 161 10.17 6.73 1.06
N ASN A 162 9.23 5.91 0.54
CA ASN A 162 9.50 4.50 0.28
C ASN A 162 10.55 4.32 -0.83
N ILE A 163 10.50 5.17 -1.85
CA ILE A 163 11.43 5.16 -2.97
C ILE A 163 12.84 5.51 -2.48
N GLN A 164 13.00 6.56 -1.67
CA GLN A 164 14.28 6.93 -1.06
C GLN A 164 14.89 5.79 -0.23
N GLN A 165 14.06 5.04 0.50
CA GLN A 165 14.51 3.92 1.32
C GLN A 165 14.90 2.69 0.50
N GLU A 166 14.28 2.46 -0.65
CA GLU A 166 14.42 1.24 -1.44
C GLU A 166 15.42 1.37 -2.60
N LEU A 167 15.75 2.59 -3.00
CA LEU A 167 16.56 2.83 -4.18
C LEU A 167 18.07 2.78 -3.94
N SER A 168 18.78 2.25 -4.94
CA SER A 168 20.24 2.33 -5.08
C SER A 168 20.59 2.39 -6.57
N GLY A 169 21.50 3.28 -6.97
CA GLY A 169 22.01 3.34 -8.35
C GLY A 169 20.98 3.84 -9.38
N GLU A 170 20.86 3.16 -10.53
CA GLU A 170 20.12 3.62 -11.73
C GLU A 170 18.63 3.96 -11.51
N GLY A 171 17.96 3.33 -10.54
CA GLY A 171 16.55 3.64 -10.26
C GLY A 171 16.34 5.03 -9.63
N GLN A 172 17.38 5.63 -9.05
CA GLN A 172 17.38 6.97 -8.46
C GLN A 172 17.26 8.07 -9.50
N THR A 173 18.04 7.94 -10.58
CA THR A 173 18.06 8.92 -11.66
C THR A 173 16.71 8.95 -12.38
N GLU A 174 16.18 7.80 -12.81
CA GLU A 174 14.89 7.74 -13.53
C GLU A 174 13.69 8.20 -12.69
N PHE A 175 13.70 7.87 -11.40
CA PHE A 175 12.70 8.38 -10.46
C PHE A 175 12.72 9.91 -10.42
N ALA A 176 13.89 10.48 -10.19
CA ALA A 176 14.04 11.91 -10.01
C ALA A 176 13.75 12.68 -11.30
N LYS A 177 14.11 12.15 -12.48
CA LYS A 177 13.70 12.72 -13.79
C LYS A 177 12.18 12.78 -13.93
N THR A 178 11.50 11.67 -13.64
CA THR A 178 10.05 11.57 -13.81
C THR A 178 9.30 12.45 -12.82
N VAL A 179 9.76 12.47 -11.57
CA VAL A 179 9.15 13.28 -10.50
C VAL A 179 9.42 14.75 -10.71
N GLY A 180 10.68 15.16 -10.95
CA GLY A 180 11.05 16.56 -11.18
C GLY A 180 10.21 17.20 -12.29
N ARG A 181 10.10 16.52 -13.45
CA ARG A 181 9.28 16.99 -14.57
C ARG A 181 7.80 17.15 -14.21
N LYS A 182 7.23 16.23 -13.44
CA LYS A 182 5.79 16.26 -13.09
C LYS A 182 5.48 17.27 -11.99
N VAL A 183 6.39 17.45 -11.03
CA VAL A 183 6.28 18.48 -9.99
C VAL A 183 6.28 19.87 -10.65
N GLU A 184 7.14 20.11 -11.64
CA GLU A 184 7.20 21.38 -12.38
C GLU A 184 5.91 21.66 -13.20
N VAL A 185 5.36 20.62 -13.83
CA VAL A 185 4.07 20.75 -14.54
C VAL A 185 2.93 21.05 -13.56
N TYR A 186 2.98 20.48 -12.36
CA TYR A 186 1.95 20.73 -11.36
C TYR A 186 2.09 22.10 -10.70
N SER A 187 3.30 22.55 -10.36
CA SER A 187 3.55 23.90 -9.81
C SER A 187 3.00 24.96 -10.76
N SER A 188 3.32 24.88 -12.05
CA SER A 188 2.79 25.79 -13.07
C SER A 188 1.27 25.71 -13.24
N THR A 189 0.66 24.53 -13.08
CA THR A 189 -0.81 24.35 -13.15
C THR A 189 -1.52 24.90 -11.90
N VAL A 190 -0.95 24.75 -10.71
CA VAL A 190 -1.50 25.25 -9.46
C VAL A 190 -1.39 26.77 -9.36
N THR A 191 -0.25 27.36 -9.73
CA THR A 191 -0.12 28.83 -9.82
C THR A 191 -1.19 29.43 -10.74
N SER A 192 -1.55 28.70 -11.80
CA SER A 192 -2.60 29.09 -12.75
C SER A 192 -4.03 28.85 -12.24
N SER A 193 -4.23 27.96 -11.27
CA SER A 193 -5.54 27.47 -10.78
C SER A 193 -5.82 27.82 -9.31
N SER A 194 -4.96 28.61 -8.67
CA SER A 194 -4.97 29.00 -7.25
C SER A 194 -6.21 29.79 -6.79
N ALA A 195 -7.12 30.14 -7.71
CA ALA A 195 -8.29 30.96 -7.41
C ALA A 195 -9.41 30.24 -6.61
N ASP A 196 -9.45 28.90 -6.63
CA ASP A 196 -10.60 28.12 -6.13
C ASP A 196 -10.31 27.15 -4.96
N LEU A 197 -9.03 27.02 -4.55
CA LEU A 197 -8.64 26.17 -3.41
C LEU A 197 -8.43 27.01 -2.14
N PRO A 198 -8.76 26.48 -0.94
CA PRO A 198 -8.42 27.15 0.32
C PRO A 198 -6.90 27.34 0.44
N GLU A 199 -6.48 28.54 0.84
CA GLU A 199 -5.06 28.93 0.98
C GLU A 199 -4.26 27.98 1.88
N GLU A 200 -4.88 27.42 2.92
CA GLU A 200 -4.29 26.40 3.80
C GLU A 200 -3.91 25.10 3.06
N VAL A 201 -4.72 24.70 2.08
CA VAL A 201 -4.50 23.48 1.29
C VAL A 201 -3.44 23.72 0.20
N LEU A 202 -3.43 24.93 -0.38
CA LEU A 202 -2.42 25.35 -1.33
C LEU A 202 -1.04 25.38 -0.69
N GLY A 203 -0.92 25.97 0.50
CA GLY A 203 0.35 26.03 1.23
C GLY A 203 0.92 24.65 1.58
N GLU A 204 0.09 23.73 2.10
CA GLU A 204 0.55 22.36 2.42
C GLU A 204 0.98 21.59 1.16
N VAL A 205 0.28 21.79 0.03
CA VAL A 205 0.60 21.12 -1.23
C VAL A 205 1.86 21.71 -1.86
N GLU A 206 2.00 23.03 -1.91
CA GLU A 206 3.20 23.73 -2.37
C GLU A 206 4.41 23.31 -1.53
N GLU A 207 4.29 23.24 -0.20
CA GLU A 207 5.34 22.76 0.69
C GLU A 207 5.76 21.32 0.35
N ILE A 208 4.82 20.40 0.18
CA ILE A 208 5.12 19.00 -0.16
C ILE A 208 5.82 18.91 -1.53
N LEU A 209 5.42 19.73 -2.50
CA LEU A 209 5.98 19.73 -3.84
C LEU A 209 7.38 20.30 -3.87
N GLU A 210 7.60 21.41 -3.16
CA GLU A 210 8.90 22.03 -3.02
C GLU A 210 9.87 21.11 -2.27
N GLU A 211 9.43 20.51 -1.16
CA GLU A 211 10.19 19.47 -0.45
C GLU A 211 10.55 18.31 -1.41
N THR A 212 9.61 17.90 -2.27
CA THR A 212 9.86 16.80 -3.20
C THR A 212 10.74 17.19 -4.38
N LYS A 213 10.63 18.43 -4.89
CA LYS A 213 11.53 18.98 -5.91
C LYS A 213 12.96 18.97 -5.41
N ASP A 214 13.17 19.49 -4.20
CA ASP A 214 14.47 19.48 -3.52
C ASP A 214 15.01 18.06 -3.38
N GLN A 215 14.18 17.12 -2.92
CA GLN A 215 14.56 15.72 -2.78
C GLN A 215 14.89 15.06 -4.11
N ALA A 216 14.14 15.35 -5.18
CA ALA A 216 14.41 14.81 -6.50
C ALA A 216 15.75 15.32 -7.04
N VAL A 217 16.00 16.63 -6.94
CA VAL A 217 17.27 17.24 -7.36
C VAL A 217 18.45 16.65 -6.57
N GLU A 218 18.32 16.52 -5.24
CA GLU A 218 19.35 15.93 -4.40
C GLU A 218 19.69 14.48 -4.78
N VAL A 219 18.68 13.70 -5.18
CA VAL A 219 18.86 12.32 -5.65
C VAL A 219 19.63 12.30 -6.97
N ILE A 220 19.34 13.20 -7.92
CA ILE A 220 20.10 13.30 -9.18
C ILE A 220 21.54 13.75 -8.90
N ILE A 221 21.74 14.74 -8.03
CA ILE A 221 23.08 15.21 -7.64
C ILE A 221 23.90 14.05 -7.06
N THR A 222 23.31 13.30 -6.11
CA THR A 222 24.00 12.18 -5.46
C THR A 222 24.32 11.06 -6.46
N ALA A 223 23.41 10.77 -7.39
CA ALA A 223 23.64 9.81 -8.46
C ALA A 223 24.76 10.28 -9.40
N HIS A 224 24.72 11.54 -9.85
CA HIS A 224 25.73 12.16 -10.71
C HIS A 224 27.12 12.17 -10.06
N GLU A 225 27.21 12.53 -8.78
CA GLU A 225 28.46 12.49 -8.02
C GLU A 225 29.05 11.07 -7.92
N ALA A 226 28.20 10.04 -7.96
CA ALA A 226 28.62 8.64 -7.86
C ALA A 226 29.01 8.02 -9.22
N SER A 227 28.29 8.33 -10.30
CA SER A 227 28.47 7.69 -11.62
C SER A 227 29.04 8.58 -12.71
N GLN A 228 29.01 9.92 -12.55
CA GLN A 228 29.38 10.90 -13.57
C GLN A 228 28.75 10.62 -14.94
N ASP A 229 27.46 10.29 -14.93
CA ASP A 229 26.71 9.94 -16.13
C ASP A 229 26.29 11.19 -16.92
N GLU A 230 26.41 11.16 -18.25
CA GLU A 230 26.08 12.28 -19.15
C GLU A 230 24.57 12.62 -19.08
N ASP A 231 23.75 11.57 -19.01
CA ASP A 231 22.30 11.62 -18.76
C ASP A 231 21.93 12.09 -17.34
N SER A 232 22.88 12.53 -16.52
CA SER A 232 22.59 13.15 -15.21
C SER A 232 23.07 14.59 -15.13
N SER A 233 24.10 14.97 -15.90
CA SER A 233 24.48 16.38 -16.08
C SER A 233 23.42 17.15 -16.84
N ASP A 234 22.86 16.59 -17.92
CA ASP A 234 21.85 17.27 -18.73
C ASP A 234 20.58 17.61 -17.91
N GLU A 235 20.18 16.69 -17.04
CA GLU A 235 19.04 16.83 -16.15
C GLU A 235 19.28 17.89 -15.07
N LEU A 236 20.51 17.92 -14.52
CA LEU A 236 20.93 18.91 -13.53
C LEU A 236 21.06 20.29 -14.15
N ASP A 237 21.47 20.39 -15.41
CA ASP A 237 21.49 21.63 -16.17
C ASP A 237 20.08 22.16 -16.37
N GLU A 238 19.13 21.32 -16.81
CA GLU A 238 17.72 21.71 -16.94
C GLU A 238 17.12 22.17 -15.60
N ALA A 239 17.36 21.40 -14.53
CA ALA A 239 16.87 21.73 -13.20
C ALA A 239 17.47 23.04 -12.67
N LEU A 240 18.77 23.27 -12.91
CA LEU A 240 19.45 24.48 -12.47
C LEU A 240 19.01 25.70 -13.28
N ASP A 241 18.80 25.56 -14.59
CA ASP A 241 18.26 26.64 -15.42
C ASP A 241 16.84 27.03 -14.99
N ALA A 242 15.98 26.06 -14.66
CA ALA A 242 14.66 26.33 -14.12
C ALA A 242 14.73 27.08 -12.79
N GLU A 243 15.65 26.68 -11.89
CA GLU A 243 15.86 27.36 -10.61
C GLU A 243 16.37 28.80 -10.79
N ILE A 244 17.34 28.99 -11.69
CA ILE A 244 17.86 30.32 -12.05
C ILE A 244 16.72 31.20 -12.59
N GLN A 245 15.86 30.66 -13.47
CA GLN A 245 14.72 31.40 -14.00
C GLN A 245 13.74 31.80 -12.90
N ASN A 246 13.44 30.89 -11.96
CA ASN A 246 12.57 31.17 -10.83
C ASN A 246 13.12 32.30 -9.95
N VAL A 247 14.38 32.18 -9.52
CA VAL A 247 15.07 33.19 -8.71
C VAL A 247 15.13 34.53 -9.43
N MET A 248 15.44 34.54 -10.72
CA MET A 248 15.45 35.77 -11.53
C MET A 248 14.06 36.40 -11.68
N THR A 249 13.01 35.59 -11.73
CA THR A 249 11.63 36.08 -11.81
C THR A 249 11.19 36.74 -10.51
N LEU A 250 11.60 36.19 -9.37
CA LEU A 250 11.24 36.69 -8.04
C LEU A 250 12.07 37.92 -7.63
N TYR A 251 13.38 37.89 -7.86
CA TYR A 251 14.31 38.87 -7.28
C TYR A 251 14.97 39.80 -8.33
N GLY A 252 14.91 39.44 -9.62
CA GLY A 252 15.46 40.26 -10.70
C GLY A 252 16.96 40.51 -10.55
N ASP A 253 17.39 41.76 -10.73
CA ASP A 253 18.81 42.15 -10.77
C ASP A 253 19.57 41.88 -9.45
N THR A 254 18.88 41.77 -8.30
CA THR A 254 19.53 41.49 -7.01
C THR A 254 20.11 40.08 -6.95
N ALA A 255 19.57 39.14 -7.74
CA ALA A 255 20.05 37.76 -7.82
C ALA A 255 21.24 37.58 -8.78
N SER A 256 21.65 38.62 -9.51
CA SER A 256 22.62 38.51 -10.61
C SER A 256 23.97 37.92 -10.18
N GLU A 257 24.47 38.29 -8.99
CA GLU A 257 25.74 37.77 -8.45
C GLU A 257 25.64 36.29 -8.05
N ALA A 258 24.54 35.90 -7.40
CA ALA A 258 24.27 34.51 -7.02
C ALA A 258 24.12 33.63 -8.26
N VAL A 259 23.40 34.09 -9.28
CA VAL A 259 23.22 33.37 -10.54
C VAL A 259 24.54 33.23 -11.29
N ALA A 260 25.36 34.29 -11.38
CA ALA A 260 26.67 34.20 -12.01
C ALA A 260 27.58 33.18 -11.31
N THR A 261 27.53 33.14 -9.98
CA THR A 261 28.28 32.17 -9.16
C THR A 261 27.79 30.74 -9.40
N ALA A 262 26.47 30.52 -9.42
CA ALA A 262 25.88 29.22 -9.71
C ALA A 262 26.25 28.72 -11.13
N GLN A 263 26.24 29.60 -12.13
CA GLN A 263 26.63 29.27 -13.50
C GLN A 263 28.12 28.91 -13.61
N ALA A 264 28.99 29.61 -12.90
CA ALA A 264 30.42 29.25 -12.85
C ALA A 264 30.64 27.87 -12.20
N LEU A 265 29.92 27.58 -11.11
CA LEU A 265 29.97 26.26 -10.45
C LEU A 265 29.44 25.13 -11.34
N ARG A 266 28.42 25.40 -12.17
CA ARG A 266 27.94 24.47 -13.20
C ARG A 266 29.04 24.12 -14.20
N GLU A 267 29.79 25.10 -14.70
CA GLU A 267 30.89 24.85 -15.65
C GLU A 267 32.00 23.96 -15.04
N GLU A 268 32.15 23.99 -13.72
CA GLU A 268 33.07 23.11 -12.97
C GLU A 268 32.45 21.74 -12.61
N GLY A 269 31.20 21.46 -12.98
CA GLY A 269 30.46 20.25 -12.61
C GLY A 269 30.07 20.17 -11.13
N LEU A 270 30.11 21.29 -10.40
CA LEU A 270 29.83 21.37 -8.96
C LEU A 270 28.36 21.68 -8.67
N TYR A 271 27.45 20.86 -9.20
CA TYR A 271 25.99 21.07 -9.12
C TYR A 271 25.48 21.28 -7.69
N ARG A 272 25.92 20.46 -6.73
CA ARG A 272 25.54 20.60 -5.32
C ARG A 272 25.78 22.02 -4.78
N ARG A 273 26.93 22.60 -5.11
CA ARG A 273 27.27 23.97 -4.69
C ARG A 273 26.48 25.00 -5.47
N ALA A 274 26.26 24.79 -6.77
CA ALA A 274 25.48 25.70 -7.61
C ALA A 274 24.06 25.89 -7.05
N PHE A 275 23.36 24.78 -6.73
CA PHE A 275 22.04 24.84 -6.09
C PHE A 275 22.10 25.45 -4.69
N GLN A 276 23.13 25.13 -3.89
CA GLN A 276 23.27 25.69 -2.55
C GLN A 276 23.43 27.22 -2.57
N VAL A 277 24.18 27.79 -3.52
CA VAL A 277 24.34 29.25 -3.65
C VAL A 277 23.00 29.94 -3.94
N LEU A 278 22.18 29.36 -4.81
CA LEU A 278 20.85 29.92 -5.11
C LEU A 278 19.94 29.84 -3.87
N LYS A 279 19.96 28.71 -3.17
CA LYS A 279 19.17 28.49 -1.95
C LYS A 279 19.59 29.42 -0.79
N ASP A 280 20.89 29.63 -0.61
CA ASP A 280 21.40 30.54 0.41
C ASP A 280 20.98 31.98 0.08
N PHE A 281 21.02 32.37 -1.20
CA PHE A 281 20.54 33.68 -1.65
C PHE A 281 19.04 33.88 -1.39
N THR A 282 18.19 32.93 -1.78
CA THR A 282 16.73 33.05 -1.57
C THR A 282 16.39 33.15 -0.09
N PHE A 283 17.04 32.33 0.75
CA PHE A 283 16.89 32.39 2.21
C PHE A 283 17.32 33.75 2.80
N GLU A 284 18.43 34.31 2.34
CA GLU A 284 18.87 35.64 2.78
C GLU A 284 17.94 36.76 2.30
N ALA A 285 17.37 36.64 1.11
CA ALA A 285 16.43 37.61 0.57
C ALA A 285 15.09 37.60 1.32
N GLU A 286 14.56 36.42 1.68
CA GLU A 286 13.34 36.27 2.50
C GLU A 286 13.49 36.88 3.90
N LEU A 287 14.69 36.84 4.49
CA LEU A 287 14.95 37.46 5.79
C LEU A 287 14.98 38.99 5.75
N GLN A 288 15.06 39.60 4.57
CA GLN A 288 15.14 41.04 4.37
C GLN A 288 13.78 41.69 4.04
N GLU A 289 12.74 40.89 3.72
CA GLU A 289 11.34 41.32 3.56
C GLU A 289 10.58 41.39 4.91
#